data_AF-A0A382JEZ5-F1
#
_entry.id   AF-A0A382JEZ5-F1
#
_cell.length_a   1.000
_cell.length_b   1.000
_cell.length_c   1.000
_cell.angle_alpha   90.00
_cell.angle_beta   90.00
_cell.angle_gamma   90.00
#
_symmetry.space_group_name_H-M   'P 1'
#
loop_
_entity.id
_entity.type
_entity.pdbx_description
1 polymer ?
#
loop_
_entity_poly.entity_id
_entity_poly.type
_entity_poly.pdbx_seq_one_letter_code
_entity_poly.pdbx_strand_id
1 'polypeptide(L)'
;MKRRAFLQRSLLAGAAGLLVPTPKIFGASPDRYSGPLLVTLQVDGGWDVTSFCDPKVNVSGEQDINNWANSAEIQSAGNIKYAPIAGNASFFDTYYQDMLIINGVDAQTNSHTTGVLHNWSGRNSEGYPSLTAMFAAHHAPDQPLSYINSGGFADTADLIRFSRLDDVWTLNQILIPERQSIQDQSYIRSPEDMNRIREYRRLRNSRILARTDLLAR
;
A
#
# COMPACT_ATOMS: atom_id res chain seq x y z
N MET A 1 -36.80 -18.65 36.31
CA MET A 1 -36.18 -17.30 36.29
C MET A 1 -37.19 -16.23 36.68
N LYS A 2 -36.86 -15.31 37.61
CA LYS A 2 -37.77 -14.21 38.01
C LYS A 2 -37.67 -13.06 36.99
N ARG A 3 -38.77 -12.71 36.31
CA ARG A 3 -38.83 -11.66 35.25
C ARG A 3 -38.18 -10.34 35.64
N ARG A 4 -38.32 -9.93 36.90
CA ARG A 4 -37.69 -8.71 37.45
C ARG A 4 -36.16 -8.75 37.42
N ALA A 5 -35.58 -9.90 37.76
CA ALA A 5 -34.13 -10.07 37.73
C ALA A 5 -33.57 -10.10 36.31
N PHE A 6 -34.35 -10.63 35.35
CA PHE A 6 -34.00 -10.56 33.94
C PHE A 6 -34.00 -9.11 33.45
N LEU A 7 -35.08 -8.35 33.69
CA LEU A 7 -35.16 -6.93 33.27
C LEU A 7 -34.07 -6.06 33.91
N GLN A 8 -33.78 -6.25 35.19
CA GLN A 8 -32.70 -5.51 35.88
C GLN A 8 -31.33 -5.82 35.27
N ARG A 9 -31.05 -7.08 34.94
CA ARG A 9 -29.78 -7.48 34.32
C ARG A 9 -29.68 -7.01 32.87
N SER A 10 -30.77 -7.03 32.11
CA SER A 10 -30.82 -6.50 30.74
C SER A 10 -30.61 -4.99 30.70
N LEU A 11 -31.16 -4.25 31.67
CA LEU A 11 -30.95 -2.80 31.77
C LEU A 11 -29.50 -2.47 32.15
N LEU A 12 -28.89 -3.21 33.08
CA LEU A 12 -27.48 -3.05 33.45
C LEU A 12 -26.54 -3.41 32.28
N ALA A 13 -26.86 -4.46 31.51
CA ALA A 13 -26.12 -4.82 30.30
C ALA A 13 -26.28 -3.76 29.20
N GLY A 14 -27.48 -3.18 29.05
CA GLY A 14 -27.72 -2.06 28.13
C GLY A 14 -26.98 -0.78 28.52
N ALA A 15 -26.89 -0.49 29.82
CA ALA A 15 -26.11 0.64 30.34
C ALA A 15 -24.60 0.45 30.15
N ALA A 16 -24.08 -0.78 30.25
CA ALA A 16 -22.70 -1.09 29.88
C ALA A 16 -22.44 -0.87 28.38
N GLY A 17 -23.44 -1.09 27.53
CA GLY A 17 -23.41 -0.76 26.10
C GLY A 17 -23.23 0.73 25.78
N LEU A 18 -23.68 1.63 26.67
CA LEU A 18 -23.51 3.09 26.54
C LEU A 18 -22.11 3.57 26.93
N LEU A 19 -21.32 2.72 27.61
CA LEU A 19 -19.91 2.97 27.93
C LEU A 19 -18.96 2.41 26.87
N VAL A 20 -19.49 1.69 25.88
CA VAL A 20 -18.69 1.27 24.72
C VAL A 20 -18.32 2.54 23.96
N PRO A 21 -17.03 2.78 23.66
CA PRO A 21 -16.63 3.94 22.88
C PRO A 21 -17.46 3.95 21.61
N THR A 22 -18.22 5.02 21.39
CA THR A 22 -18.87 5.24 20.10
C THR A 22 -17.78 5.15 19.04
N PRO A 23 -17.95 4.33 17.99
CA PRO A 23 -16.98 4.29 16.92
C PRO A 23 -16.91 5.71 16.38
N LYS A 24 -15.78 6.39 16.61
CA LYS A 24 -15.50 7.66 15.99
C LYS A 24 -15.53 7.36 14.50
N ILE A 25 -16.58 7.82 13.82
CA ILE A 25 -16.59 7.87 12.37
C ILE A 25 -15.57 8.96 12.05
N PHE A 26 -14.32 8.54 11.89
CA PHE A 26 -13.29 9.40 11.34
C PHE A 26 -13.73 9.70 9.91
N GLY A 27 -14.36 10.87 9.72
CA GLY A 27 -14.43 11.46 8.40
C GLY A 27 -13.00 11.68 7.92
N ALA A 28 -12.79 11.58 6.61
CA ALA A 28 -11.54 12.02 6.01
C ALA A 28 -11.15 13.36 6.62
N SER A 29 -9.91 13.48 7.13
CA SER A 29 -9.41 14.79 7.54
C SER A 29 -9.67 15.77 6.39
N PRO A 30 -10.21 16.98 6.65
CA PRO A 30 -10.44 17.95 5.60
C PRO A 30 -9.13 18.28 4.85
N ASP A 31 -8.00 18.12 5.53
CA ASP A 31 -6.67 18.28 4.96
C ASP A 31 -6.28 17.02 4.20
N ARG A 32 -6.18 17.15 2.87
CA ARG A 32 -5.69 16.09 2.00
C ARG A 32 -4.20 15.86 2.27
N TYR A 33 -3.80 14.59 2.32
CA TYR A 33 -2.40 14.24 2.34
C TYR A 33 -1.69 14.80 1.10
N SER A 34 -0.60 15.53 1.33
CA SER A 34 0.22 16.17 0.29
C SER A 34 1.71 15.81 0.40
N GLY A 35 2.03 14.88 1.30
CA GLY A 35 3.39 14.38 1.50
C GLY A 35 3.79 13.32 0.47
N PRO A 36 4.99 12.72 0.65
CA PRO A 36 5.49 11.69 -0.25
C PRO A 36 4.64 10.42 -0.23
N LEU A 37 4.58 9.72 -1.35
CA LEU A 37 3.98 8.39 -1.45
C LEU A 37 5.08 7.33 -1.43
N LEU A 38 4.88 6.27 -0.65
CA LEU A 38 5.75 5.08 -0.67
C LEU A 38 5.04 3.95 -1.39
N VAL A 39 5.68 3.40 -2.41
CA VAL A 39 5.24 2.19 -3.10
C VAL A 39 6.28 1.09 -2.85
N THR A 40 5.85 0.00 -2.23
CA THR A 40 6.68 -1.18 -2.02
C THR A 40 6.20 -2.31 -2.92
N LEU A 41 7.08 -2.83 -3.77
CA LEU A 41 6.78 -3.97 -4.64
C LEU A 41 7.38 -5.22 -4.02
N GLN A 42 6.52 -6.15 -3.59
CA GLN A 42 6.96 -7.47 -3.16
C GLN A 42 6.95 -8.41 -4.34
N VAL A 43 8.14 -8.83 -4.74
CA VAL A 43 8.33 -9.62 -5.95
C VAL A 43 8.83 -11.00 -5.53
N ASP A 44 8.01 -12.02 -5.76
CA ASP A 44 8.31 -13.43 -5.46
C ASP A 44 8.61 -14.19 -6.76
N GLY A 45 9.14 -15.42 -6.65
CA GLY A 45 9.35 -16.32 -7.78
C GLY A 45 10.82 -16.46 -8.24
N GLY A 46 11.78 -16.09 -7.39
CA GLY A 46 13.21 -16.36 -7.66
C GLY A 46 13.75 -15.58 -8.86
N TRP A 47 13.73 -14.26 -8.77
CA TRP A 47 14.21 -13.40 -9.84
C TRP A 47 15.71 -13.55 -10.07
N ASP A 48 16.09 -13.79 -11.32
CA ASP A 48 17.48 -13.81 -11.73
C ASP A 48 18.04 -12.38 -11.72
N VAL A 49 18.93 -12.11 -10.76
CA VAL A 49 19.60 -10.81 -10.61
C VAL A 49 20.84 -10.69 -11.48
N THR A 50 21.27 -11.75 -12.15
CA THR A 50 22.55 -11.78 -12.89
C THR A 50 22.57 -10.93 -14.15
N SER A 51 21.43 -10.34 -14.54
CA SER A 51 21.26 -9.57 -15.77
C SER A 51 20.73 -8.14 -15.58
N PHE A 52 20.52 -7.65 -14.35
CA PHE A 52 19.94 -6.30 -14.14
C PHE A 52 20.90 -5.32 -13.49
N CYS A 53 21.04 -5.39 -12.15
CA CYS A 53 21.96 -4.55 -11.38
C CYS A 53 23.07 -5.45 -10.80
N ASP A 54 24.34 -5.09 -11.03
CA ASP A 54 25.51 -5.96 -10.79
C ASP A 54 25.49 -7.26 -11.64
N PRO A 55 25.37 -7.12 -12.97
CA PRO A 55 25.26 -8.26 -13.88
C PRO A 55 26.54 -9.12 -13.89
N LYS A 56 26.39 -10.41 -14.23
CA LYS A 56 27.48 -11.39 -14.24
C LYS A 56 27.86 -11.77 -15.66
N VAL A 57 29.16 -11.73 -15.97
CA VAL A 57 29.71 -12.21 -17.24
C VAL A 57 29.92 -13.73 -17.22
N ASN A 58 29.97 -14.34 -18.41
CA ASN A 58 30.30 -15.77 -18.53
C ASN A 58 31.75 -16.05 -18.12
N VAL A 59 31.98 -17.21 -17.52
CA VAL A 59 33.31 -17.67 -17.09
C VAL A 59 33.85 -18.67 -18.10
N SER A 60 35.05 -18.44 -18.61
CA SER A 60 35.69 -19.34 -19.58
C SER A 60 35.83 -20.76 -19.03
N GLY A 61 35.34 -21.75 -19.76
CA GLY A 61 35.39 -23.17 -19.38
C GLY A 61 34.17 -23.65 -18.58
N GLU A 62 33.29 -22.75 -18.16
CA GLU A 62 32.02 -23.06 -17.52
C GLU A 62 30.86 -22.93 -18.52
N GLN A 63 29.69 -23.41 -18.13
CA GLN A 63 28.48 -23.18 -18.91
C GLN A 63 28.09 -21.69 -18.87
N ASP A 64 27.71 -21.14 -20.02
CA ASP A 64 27.19 -19.77 -20.11
C ASP A 64 25.96 -19.59 -19.21
N ILE A 65 26.02 -18.55 -18.38
CA ILE A 65 24.91 -18.14 -17.50
C ILE A 65 24.12 -16.98 -18.11
N ASN A 66 24.73 -16.20 -19.01
CA ASN A 66 24.15 -15.02 -19.62
C ASN A 66 24.45 -14.94 -21.12
N ASN A 67 23.43 -15.07 -21.96
CA ASN A 67 23.58 -15.01 -23.42
C ASN A 67 24.10 -13.66 -23.93
N TRP A 68 23.73 -12.56 -23.28
CA TRP A 68 24.17 -11.22 -23.66
C TRP A 68 25.68 -11.03 -23.47
N ALA A 69 26.29 -11.75 -22.53
CA ALA A 69 27.71 -11.62 -22.21
C ALA A 69 28.62 -12.24 -23.28
N ASN A 70 28.06 -12.95 -24.26
CA ASN A 70 28.80 -13.52 -25.40
C ASN A 70 29.11 -12.49 -26.49
N SER A 71 28.36 -11.37 -26.53
CA SER A 71 28.48 -10.37 -27.59
C SER A 71 28.49 -8.93 -27.09
N ALA A 72 28.33 -8.71 -25.78
CA ALA A 72 28.28 -7.38 -25.20
C ALA A 72 28.94 -7.34 -23.81
N GLU A 73 29.36 -6.15 -23.42
CA GLU A 73 30.02 -5.88 -22.14
C GLU A 73 29.08 -5.13 -21.18
N ILE A 74 29.34 -5.28 -19.88
CA ILE A 74 28.63 -4.55 -18.82
C ILE A 74 28.72 -3.05 -19.08
N GLN A 75 27.58 -2.37 -18.98
CA GLN A 75 27.47 -0.91 -19.11
C GLN A 75 27.35 -0.26 -17.73
N SER A 76 27.44 1.07 -17.66
CA SER A 76 27.35 1.80 -16.40
C SER A 76 26.68 3.17 -16.54
N ALA A 77 25.85 3.51 -15.56
CA ALA A 77 25.32 4.85 -15.36
C ALA A 77 25.70 5.32 -13.95
N GLY A 78 26.58 6.32 -13.86
CA GLY A 78 27.25 6.66 -12.60
C GLY A 78 28.04 5.47 -12.05
N ASN A 79 27.74 5.06 -10.81
CA ASN A 79 28.32 3.88 -10.16
C ASN A 79 27.49 2.60 -10.31
N ILE A 80 26.35 2.65 -11.03
CA ILE A 80 25.46 1.52 -11.20
C ILE A 80 25.85 0.76 -12.47
N LYS A 81 26.21 -0.51 -12.31
CA LYS A 81 26.51 -1.44 -13.41
C LYS A 81 25.24 -2.16 -13.86
N TYR A 82 25.02 -2.24 -15.17
CA TYR A 82 23.86 -2.90 -15.75
C TYR A 82 24.18 -3.67 -17.02
N ALA A 83 23.38 -4.69 -17.34
CA ALA A 83 23.55 -5.46 -18.58
C ALA A 83 22.92 -4.72 -19.77
N PRO A 84 23.55 -4.73 -20.96
CA PRO A 84 23.05 -4.08 -22.17
C PRO A 84 21.91 -4.89 -22.84
N ILE A 85 20.85 -5.17 -22.09
CA ILE A 85 19.67 -5.90 -22.58
C ILE A 85 18.41 -5.01 -22.53
N ALA A 86 17.44 -5.34 -23.38
CA ALA A 86 16.16 -4.65 -23.45
C ALA A 86 16.31 -3.11 -23.48
N GLY A 87 15.58 -2.40 -22.60
CA GLY A 87 15.62 -0.95 -22.48
C GLY A 87 16.55 -0.42 -21.40
N ASN A 88 17.46 -1.23 -20.86
CA ASN A 88 18.26 -0.86 -19.67
C ASN A 88 19.06 0.43 -19.86
N ALA A 89 19.70 0.64 -21.02
CA ALA A 89 20.48 1.85 -21.27
C ALA A 89 19.62 3.12 -21.10
N SER A 90 18.49 3.19 -21.79
CA SER A 90 17.55 4.32 -21.68
C SER A 90 17.02 4.50 -20.25
N PHE A 91 16.71 3.39 -19.56
CA PHE A 91 16.23 3.42 -18.18
C PHE A 91 17.28 3.99 -17.23
N PHE A 92 18.50 3.44 -17.24
CA PHE A 92 19.56 3.88 -16.33
C PHE A 92 20.04 5.29 -16.68
N ASP A 93 20.19 5.65 -17.96
CA ASP A 93 20.53 7.02 -18.37
C ASP A 93 19.53 8.05 -17.83
N THR A 94 18.24 7.68 -17.76
CA THR A 94 17.18 8.56 -17.29
C THR A 94 17.13 8.64 -15.75
N TYR A 95 17.27 7.52 -15.05
CA TYR A 95 16.88 7.44 -13.63
C TYR A 95 18.01 7.20 -12.64
N TYR A 96 19.25 6.91 -13.06
CA TYR A 96 20.31 6.47 -12.13
C TYR A 96 20.60 7.43 -10.96
N GLN A 97 20.38 8.73 -11.15
CA GLN A 97 20.60 9.75 -10.12
C GLN A 97 19.58 9.68 -8.97
N ASP A 98 18.40 9.12 -9.24
CA ASP A 98 17.31 8.97 -8.29
C ASP A 98 17.20 7.53 -7.74
N MET A 99 18.27 6.73 -7.91
CA MET A 99 18.27 5.31 -7.56
C MET A 99 19.31 4.96 -6.49
N LEU A 100 18.90 4.12 -5.55
CA LEU A 100 19.79 3.41 -4.63
C LEU A 100 19.68 1.91 -4.92
N ILE A 101 20.80 1.28 -5.23
CA ILE A 101 20.90 -0.17 -5.39
C ILE A 101 21.65 -0.76 -4.21
N ILE A 102 21.03 -1.73 -3.54
CA ILE A 102 21.64 -2.50 -2.46
C ILE A 102 21.82 -3.92 -2.97
N ASN A 103 23.08 -4.30 -3.24
CA ASN A 103 23.42 -5.65 -3.66
C ASN A 103 23.77 -6.50 -2.43
N GLY A 104 23.18 -7.69 -2.35
CA GLY A 104 23.49 -8.66 -1.29
C GLY A 104 22.87 -8.30 0.05
N VAL A 105 21.58 -8.62 0.22
CA VAL A 105 20.91 -8.56 1.53
C VAL A 105 21.04 -9.94 2.19
N ASP A 106 21.75 -10.01 3.31
CA ASP A 106 21.85 -11.23 4.11
C ASP A 106 20.62 -11.36 5.03
N ALA A 107 19.69 -12.24 4.65
CA ALA A 107 18.50 -12.54 5.45
C ALA A 107 18.79 -13.44 6.68
N GLN A 108 20.03 -13.90 6.86
CA GLN A 108 20.47 -14.74 7.98
C GLN A 108 19.65 -16.03 8.16
N THR A 109 19.08 -16.55 7.07
CA THR A 109 18.22 -17.73 7.08
C THR A 109 18.19 -18.39 5.71
N ASN A 110 17.98 -19.70 5.69
CA ASN A 110 17.69 -20.48 4.48
C ASN A 110 16.19 -20.84 4.36
N SER A 111 15.36 -20.45 5.33
CA SER A 111 13.91 -20.66 5.31
C SER A 111 13.24 -19.60 4.45
N HIS A 112 12.44 -20.01 3.47
CA HIS A 112 11.68 -19.08 2.63
C HIS A 112 10.80 -18.15 3.47
N THR A 113 9.98 -18.71 4.36
CA THR A 113 9.05 -17.93 5.20
C THR A 113 9.79 -16.96 6.12
N THR A 114 10.91 -17.39 6.70
CA THR A 114 11.74 -16.53 7.56
C THR A 114 12.42 -15.44 6.74
N GLY A 115 12.84 -15.73 5.51
CA GLY A 115 13.44 -14.76 4.60
C GLY A 115 12.45 -13.68 4.15
N VAL A 116 11.19 -14.05 3.89
CA VAL A 116 10.11 -13.07 3.66
C VAL A 116 9.95 -12.18 4.89
N LEU A 117 9.82 -12.76 6.08
CA LEU A 117 9.71 -12.00 7.32
C LEU A 117 10.90 -11.04 7.51
N HIS A 118 12.14 -11.50 7.28
CA HIS A 118 13.34 -10.66 7.40
C HIS A 118 13.31 -9.48 6.44
N ASN A 119 13.10 -9.74 5.15
CA ASN A 119 13.20 -8.70 4.12
C ASN A 119 12.14 -7.61 4.29
N TRP A 120 10.98 -7.95 4.86
CA TRP A 120 9.88 -7.01 4.99
C TRP A 120 9.69 -6.43 6.39
N SER A 121 10.30 -7.01 7.43
CA SER A 121 10.23 -6.52 8.83
C SER A 121 11.58 -6.17 9.46
N GLY A 122 12.70 -6.55 8.83
CA GLY A 122 14.06 -6.34 9.31
C GLY A 122 14.56 -7.33 10.37
N ARG A 123 13.83 -8.43 10.64
CA ARG A 123 14.23 -9.46 11.62
C ARG A 123 13.71 -10.85 11.30
N ASN A 124 14.33 -11.88 11.88
CA ASN A 124 13.95 -13.29 11.70
C ASN A 124 12.85 -13.79 12.67
N SER A 125 12.16 -12.88 13.35
CA SER A 125 11.14 -13.22 14.35
C SER A 125 9.94 -12.28 14.24
N GLU A 126 8.76 -12.81 14.47
CA GLU A 126 7.52 -12.08 14.24
C GLU A 126 7.35 -10.87 15.18
N GLY A 127 6.46 -9.96 14.77
CA GLY A 127 6.01 -8.84 15.60
C GLY A 127 6.58 -7.47 15.23
N TYR A 128 7.40 -7.36 14.18
CA TYR A 128 7.76 -6.06 13.62
C TYR A 128 6.87 -5.69 12.43
N PRO A 129 6.48 -4.41 12.33
CA PRO A 129 5.69 -3.93 11.21
C PRO A 129 6.50 -3.93 9.91
N SER A 130 5.79 -3.99 8.79
CA SER A 130 6.38 -3.69 7.48
C SER A 130 6.82 -2.22 7.38
N LEU A 131 7.79 -1.95 6.50
CA LEU A 131 8.21 -0.57 6.16
C LEU A 131 7.02 0.29 5.74
N THR A 132 6.10 -0.27 4.94
CA THR A 132 4.90 0.42 4.47
C THR A 132 3.95 0.77 5.60
N ALA A 133 3.78 -0.13 6.59
CA ALA A 133 2.99 0.15 7.77
C ALA A 133 3.62 1.26 8.63
N MET A 134 4.95 1.24 8.83
CA MET A 134 5.65 2.31 9.56
C MET A 134 5.54 3.66 8.85
N PHE A 135 5.72 3.68 7.53
CA PHE A 135 5.61 4.89 6.72
C PHE A 135 4.21 5.51 6.83
N ALA A 136 3.16 4.70 6.65
CA ALA A 136 1.78 5.17 6.74
C ALA A 136 1.41 5.65 8.14
N ALA A 137 1.84 4.93 9.19
CA ALA A 137 1.64 5.33 10.58
C ALA A 137 2.33 6.65 10.93
N HIS A 138 3.49 6.93 10.34
CA HIS A 138 4.21 8.17 10.56
C HIS A 138 3.60 9.36 9.79
N HIS A 139 3.31 9.18 8.50
CA HIS A 139 2.95 10.28 7.61
C HIS A 139 1.46 10.61 7.57
N ALA A 140 0.59 9.62 7.79
CA ALA A 140 -0.84 9.77 7.54
C ALA A 140 -1.73 8.87 8.44
N PRO A 141 -1.50 8.81 9.78
CA PRO A 141 -2.21 7.86 10.65
C PRO A 141 -3.73 8.07 10.69
N ASP A 142 -4.19 9.31 10.53
CA ASP A 142 -5.61 9.68 10.57
C ASP A 142 -6.27 9.76 9.18
N GLN A 143 -5.51 9.55 8.10
CA GLN A 143 -6.06 9.60 6.75
C GLN A 143 -6.79 8.30 6.40
N PRO A 144 -7.95 8.38 5.74
CA PRO A 144 -8.60 7.19 5.21
C PRO A 144 -7.73 6.56 4.13
N LEU A 145 -7.66 5.22 4.11
CA LEU A 145 -6.86 4.47 3.13
C LEU A 145 -5.37 4.85 3.12
N SER A 146 -4.82 5.27 4.26
CA SER A 146 -3.40 5.65 4.42
C SER A 146 -2.44 4.51 4.12
N TYR A 147 -2.86 3.26 4.34
CA TYR A 147 -2.15 2.07 3.91
C TYR A 147 -3.08 1.17 3.09
N ILE A 148 -2.75 1.02 1.80
CA ILE A 148 -3.36 0.06 0.89
C ILE A 148 -2.39 -1.11 0.71
N ASN A 149 -2.89 -2.33 0.88
CA ASN A 149 -2.13 -3.55 0.65
C ASN A 149 -2.82 -4.41 -0.41
N SER A 150 -2.05 -4.93 -1.37
CA SER A 150 -2.52 -5.78 -2.48
C SER A 150 -1.92 -7.20 -2.43
N GLY A 151 -1.53 -7.67 -1.24
CA GLY A 151 -0.89 -8.96 -1.02
C GLY A 151 0.51 -8.86 -0.41
N GLY A 152 1.12 -10.03 -0.22
CA GLY A 152 2.45 -10.16 0.39
C GLY A 152 2.46 -9.99 1.91
N PHE A 153 3.65 -9.76 2.46
CA PHE A 153 3.87 -9.46 3.88
C PHE A 153 3.23 -8.11 4.24
N ALA A 154 2.33 -8.11 5.22
CA ALA A 154 1.51 -6.95 5.55
C ALA A 154 1.40 -6.67 7.06
N ASP A 155 2.26 -7.29 7.88
CA ASP A 155 2.20 -7.10 9.33
C ASP A 155 2.34 -5.62 9.68
N THR A 156 1.49 -5.17 10.60
CA THR A 156 1.45 -3.78 11.03
C THR A 156 1.86 -3.59 12.48
N ALA A 157 2.02 -4.68 13.24
CA ALA A 157 2.31 -4.65 14.68
C ALA A 157 1.40 -3.67 15.45
N ASP A 158 0.11 -3.64 15.08
CA ASP A 158 -0.92 -2.74 15.61
C ASP A 158 -0.65 -1.23 15.44
N LEU A 159 0.35 -0.83 14.64
CA LEU A 159 0.66 0.58 14.38
C LEU A 159 -0.42 1.28 13.54
N ILE A 160 -0.93 0.57 12.54
CA ILE A 160 -1.95 1.09 11.63
C ILE A 160 -2.76 -0.06 11.04
N ARG A 161 -3.98 0.24 10.57
CA ARG A 161 -4.80 -0.70 9.80
C ARG A 161 -4.57 -0.46 8.32
N PHE A 162 -4.52 -1.53 7.53
CA PHE A 162 -4.51 -1.43 6.08
C PHE A 162 -5.87 -1.75 5.48
N SER A 163 -6.10 -1.22 4.28
CA SER A 163 -7.21 -1.62 3.42
C SER A 163 -6.70 -2.57 2.36
N ARG A 164 -7.30 -3.75 2.28
CA ARG A 164 -6.92 -4.75 1.28
C ARG A 164 -7.62 -4.45 -0.04
N LEU A 165 -6.84 -4.28 -1.10
CA LEU A 165 -7.33 -4.13 -2.48
C LEU A 165 -6.62 -5.16 -3.34
N ASP A 166 -7.29 -6.29 -3.59
CA ASP A 166 -6.72 -7.38 -4.39
C ASP A 166 -6.77 -7.09 -5.91
N ASP A 167 -7.43 -6.00 -6.32
CA ASP A 167 -7.61 -5.63 -7.73
C ASP A 167 -7.42 -4.12 -7.94
N VAL A 168 -6.47 -3.78 -8.82
CA VAL A 168 -6.19 -2.40 -9.25
C VAL A 168 -7.42 -1.76 -9.91
N TRP A 169 -8.28 -2.55 -10.54
CA TRP A 169 -9.55 -2.06 -11.10
C TRP A 169 -10.47 -1.50 -10.02
N THR A 170 -10.48 -2.10 -8.82
CA THR A 170 -11.26 -1.60 -7.68
C THR A 170 -10.78 -0.21 -7.24
N LEU A 171 -9.47 0.08 -7.31
CA LEU A 171 -8.95 1.42 -7.03
C LEU A 171 -9.53 2.47 -8.00
N ASN A 172 -9.62 2.14 -9.29
CA ASN A 172 -10.21 3.03 -10.28
C ASN A 172 -11.71 3.32 -10.00
N GLN A 173 -12.45 2.32 -9.53
CA GLN A 173 -13.84 2.50 -9.11
C GLN A 173 -13.97 3.38 -7.86
N ILE A 174 -13.01 3.33 -6.94
CA ILE A 174 -12.99 4.22 -5.77
C ILE A 174 -12.70 5.67 -6.19
N LEU A 175 -11.81 5.88 -7.17
CA LEU A 175 -11.48 7.21 -7.68
C LEU A 175 -12.67 7.85 -8.42
N ILE A 176 -13.45 7.06 -9.15
CA ILE A 176 -14.61 7.53 -9.92
C ILE A 176 -15.79 6.57 -9.71
N PRO A 177 -16.48 6.65 -8.55
CA PRO A 177 -17.54 5.70 -8.18
C PRO A 177 -18.78 5.77 -9.07
N GLU A 178 -18.86 6.80 -9.91
CA GLU A 178 -20.00 7.09 -10.77
C GLU A 178 -19.81 6.51 -12.19
N ARG A 179 -18.66 5.88 -12.45
CA ARG A 179 -18.35 5.22 -13.73
C ARG A 179 -18.85 3.78 -13.67
N GLN A 180 -19.79 3.43 -14.55
CA GLN A 180 -20.35 2.07 -14.63
C GLN A 180 -19.43 1.09 -15.33
N SER A 181 -18.80 1.51 -16.43
CA SER A 181 -17.85 0.68 -17.20
C SER A 181 -16.59 1.48 -17.51
N ILE A 182 -15.43 0.85 -17.35
CA ILE A 182 -14.14 1.46 -17.70
C ILE A 182 -13.94 1.48 -19.22
N GLN A 183 -14.34 0.43 -19.93
CA GLN A 183 -14.17 0.33 -21.39
C GLN A 183 -15.08 1.29 -22.14
N ASP A 184 -16.34 1.38 -21.72
CA ASP A 184 -17.35 2.17 -22.45
C ASP A 184 -17.42 3.62 -22.01
N GLN A 185 -16.62 4.00 -21.00
CA GLN A 185 -16.69 5.29 -20.30
C GLN A 185 -18.13 5.67 -19.93
N SER A 186 -18.96 4.68 -19.61
CA SER A 186 -20.35 4.92 -19.25
C SER A 186 -20.43 5.35 -17.79
N TYR A 187 -21.30 6.31 -17.51
CA TYR A 187 -21.52 6.85 -16.17
C TYR A 187 -22.95 6.61 -15.75
N ILE A 188 -23.20 6.51 -14.44
CA ILE A 188 -24.54 6.32 -13.88
C ILE A 188 -25.48 7.46 -14.29
N ARG A 189 -24.93 8.66 -14.48
CA ARG A 189 -25.61 9.88 -14.95
C ARG A 189 -24.69 10.68 -15.86
N SER A 190 -25.24 11.67 -16.56
CA SER A 190 -24.42 12.64 -17.30
C SER A 190 -23.43 13.37 -16.37
N PRO A 191 -22.28 13.82 -16.88
CA PRO A 191 -21.32 14.60 -16.10
C PRO A 191 -21.94 15.84 -15.44
N GLU A 192 -22.87 16.51 -16.10
CA GLU A 192 -23.57 17.70 -15.59
C GLU A 192 -24.45 17.36 -14.38
N ASP A 193 -25.22 16.27 -14.47
CA ASP A 193 -26.04 15.78 -13.36
C ASP A 193 -25.15 15.37 -12.17
N MET A 194 -24.03 14.70 -12.44
CA MET A 194 -23.10 14.32 -11.40
C MET A 194 -22.47 15.52 -10.68
N ASN A 195 -22.13 16.57 -11.44
CA ASN A 195 -21.61 17.81 -10.85
C ASN A 195 -22.65 18.49 -9.96
N ARG A 196 -23.92 18.55 -10.39
CA ARG A 196 -25.02 19.05 -9.55
C ARG A 196 -25.19 18.22 -8.28
N ILE A 197 -25.16 16.89 -8.38
CA ILE A 197 -25.24 15.99 -7.21
C ILE A 197 -24.10 16.26 -6.23
N ARG A 198 -22.85 16.38 -6.71
CA ARG A 198 -21.68 16.69 -5.87
C ARG A 198 -21.82 18.04 -5.18
N GLU A 199 -22.30 19.06 -5.89
CA GLU A 199 -22.55 20.38 -5.33
C GLU A 199 -23.56 20.32 -4.17
N TYR A 200 -24.73 19.70 -4.38
CA TYR A 200 -25.73 19.55 -3.33
C TYR A 200 -25.25 18.70 -2.15
N ARG A 201 -24.47 17.64 -2.40
CA ARG A 201 -23.82 16.84 -1.33
C ARG A 201 -22.86 17.70 -0.52
N ARG A 202 -22.00 18.51 -1.16
CA ARG A 202 -21.08 19.44 -0.48
C ARG A 202 -21.84 20.46 0.35
N LEU A 203 -22.87 21.10 -0.20
CA LEU A 203 -23.72 22.06 0.52
C LEU A 203 -24.42 21.42 1.73
N ARG A 204 -24.91 20.18 1.60
CA ARG A 204 -25.48 19.43 2.72
C ARG A 204 -24.43 19.13 3.79
N ASN A 205 -23.26 18.63 3.41
CA ASN A 205 -22.19 18.29 4.35
C ASN A 205 -21.69 19.52 5.10
N SER A 206 -21.50 20.66 4.42
CA SER A 206 -21.14 21.92 5.08
C SER A 206 -22.17 22.37 6.11
N ARG A 207 -23.48 22.22 5.82
CA ARG A 207 -24.55 22.51 6.79
C ARG A 207 -24.52 21.57 8.00
N ILE A 208 -24.24 20.29 7.79
CA ILE A 208 -24.13 19.30 8.88
C ILE A 208 -22.91 19.58 9.76
N LEU A 209 -21.75 19.89 9.16
CA LEU A 209 -20.53 20.20 9.90
C LEU A 209 -20.63 21.51 10.70
N ALA A 210 -21.42 22.48 10.22
CA ALA A 210 -21.67 23.74 10.94
C ALA A 210 -22.63 23.59 12.13
N ARG A 211 -23.33 22.45 12.25
CA ARG A 211 -24.27 22.20 13.35
C ARG A 211 -23.54 21.73 14.60
N THR A 212 -23.60 22.54 15.65
CA THR A 212 -23.00 22.22 16.96
C THR A 212 -23.87 21.33 17.84
N ASP A 213 -25.11 21.05 17.43
CA ASP A 213 -26.11 20.27 18.17
C ASP A 213 -26.17 18.79 17.75
N LEU A 214 -25.34 18.37 16.79
CA LEU A 214 -25.34 17.02 16.24
C LEU A 214 -24.34 16.05 16.92
N LEU A 215 -23.41 16.55 17.73
CA LEU A 215 -22.46 15.73 18.49
C LEU A 215 -22.75 15.90 19.98
N ALA A 216 -23.15 14.82 20.65
CA ALA A 216 -23.03 14.76 22.10
C ALA A 216 -21.53 14.76 22.42
N ARG A 217 -21.05 15.83 23.05
CA ARG A 217 -19.69 15.89 23.60
C ARG A 217 -19.56 14.95 24.79
#